data_AF-A0A349R322-F1
#
_entry.id   AF-A0A349R322-F1
#
_cell.length_a   1.000
_cell.length_b   1.000
_cell.length_c   1.000
_cell.angle_alpha   90.00
_cell.angle_beta   90.00
_cell.angle_gamma   90.00
#
_symmetry.space_group_name_H-M   'P 1'
#
loop_
_entity.id
_entity.type
_entity.pdbx_description
1 polymer ?
#
loop_
_entity_poly.entity_id
_entity_poly.type
_entity_poly.pdbx_seq_one_letter_code
_entity_poly.pdbx_strand_id
1 'polypeptide(L)' 'LKPKGQEINEEEKTDLLKSIEDRYNEQLSPYYAAARLWVDGIIAPEETRKVISMGIEAANEKPILDRYNVGVIQV' A
#
# COMPACT_ATOMS: atom_id res chain seq x y z
N LEU A 1 9.84 -24.06 -12.00
CA LEU A 1 9.97 -25.10 -10.96
C LEU A 1 9.38 -26.41 -11.48
N LYS A 2 8.05 -26.57 -11.57
CA LYS A 2 7.42 -27.73 -12.24
C LYS A 2 7.81 -27.95 -13.72
N PRO A 3 7.82 -26.93 -14.60
CA PRO A 3 8.26 -27.11 -15.99
C PRO A 3 9.78 -27.29 -16.16
N LYS A 4 10.57 -27.20 -15.08
CA LYS A 4 12.03 -27.46 -15.08
C LYS A 4 12.38 -28.88 -14.57
N GLY A 5 11.38 -29.73 -14.31
CA GLY A 5 11.59 -31.09 -13.81
C GLY A 5 12.08 -31.18 -12.36
N GLN A 6 12.04 -30.08 -11.61
CA GLN A 6 12.39 -30.05 -10.19
C GLN A 6 11.13 -30.32 -9.35
N GLU A 7 11.06 -31.51 -8.76
CA GLU A 7 10.10 -31.82 -7.69
C GLU A 7 10.62 -31.25 -6.38
N ILE A 8 9.87 -30.31 -5.82
CA ILE A 8 10.19 -29.68 -4.55
C ILE A 8 9.65 -30.59 -3.45
N ASN A 9 10.51 -30.99 -2.52
CA ASN A 9 10.09 -31.77 -1.35
C ASN A 9 9.34 -30.89 -0.33
N GLU A 10 8.69 -31.48 0.68
CA GLU A 10 7.88 -30.72 1.64
C GLU A 10 8.69 -29.75 2.52
N GLU A 11 9.96 -30.07 2.81
CA GLU A 11 10.86 -29.21 3.57
C GLU A 11 11.23 -27.96 2.75
N GLU A 12 11.65 -28.14 1.50
CA GLU A 12 11.94 -27.04 0.57
C GLU A 12 10.71 -26.16 0.29
N LYS A 13 9.50 -26.74 0.27
CA LYS A 13 8.25 -25.95 0.16
C LYS A 13 8.04 -25.09 1.39
N THR A 14 8.28 -25.65 2.58
CA THR A 14 8.12 -24.95 3.85
C THR A 14 9.11 -23.80 3.96
N ASP A 15 10.37 -24.04 3.60
CA ASP A 15 11.41 -23.01 3.57
C ASP A 15 11.11 -21.90 2.57
N LEU A 16 10.64 -22.27 1.37
CA LEU A 16 10.23 -21.30 0.36
C LEU A 16 9.06 -20.45 0.85
N LEU A 17 8.03 -21.08 1.42
CA LEU A 17 6.87 -20.37 1.97
C LEU A 17 7.29 -19.40 3.06
N LYS A 18 8.10 -19.86 4.02
CA LYS A 18 8.64 -19.02 5.09
C LYS A 18 9.43 -17.83 4.55
N SER A 19 10.27 -18.04 3.55
CA SER A 19 11.04 -16.94 2.93
C SER A 19 10.16 -15.87 2.27
N ILE A 20 9.01 -16.28 1.74
CA ILE A 20 8.02 -15.36 1.13
C ILE A 20 7.29 -14.62 2.24
N GLU A 21 6.80 -15.33 3.26
CA GLU A 21 6.11 -14.74 4.41
C GLU A 21 6.99 -13.71 5.13
N ASP A 22 8.25 -14.06 5.41
CA ASP A 22 9.21 -13.16 6.07
C ASP A 22 9.42 -11.87 5.25
N ARG A 23 9.55 -12.00 3.92
CA ARG A 23 9.65 -10.84 3.03
C ARG A 23 8.39 -9.98 3.05
N TYR A 24 7.22 -10.59 3.04
CA TYR A 24 5.97 -9.85 3.13
C TYR A 24 5.87 -9.11 4.48
N ASN A 25 6.16 -9.80 5.58
CA ASN A 25 6.09 -9.23 6.93
C ASN A 25 7.00 -8.02 7.10
N GLU A 26 8.21 -8.06 6.53
CA GLU A 26 9.12 -6.91 6.54
C GLU A 26 8.52 -5.70 5.80
N GLN A 27 7.85 -5.95 4.67
CA GLN A 27 7.32 -4.91 3.79
C GLN A 27 5.95 -4.38 4.20
N LEU A 28 5.22 -5.10 5.07
CA LEU A 28 3.90 -4.71 5.57
C LEU A 28 3.92 -3.63 6.65
N SER A 29 5.10 -3.34 7.20
CA SER A 29 5.24 -2.31 8.22
C SER A 29 4.86 -0.92 7.68
N PRO A 30 4.06 -0.11 8.40
CA PRO A 30 3.79 1.28 8.03
C PRO A 30 5.07 2.10 7.82
N TYR A 31 6.13 1.78 8.57
CA TYR A 31 7.44 2.43 8.43
C TYR A 31 8.10 2.11 7.08
N TYR A 32 7.92 0.89 6.57
CA TYR A 32 8.45 0.49 5.27
C TYR A 32 7.80 1.31 4.14
N ALA A 33 6.49 1.54 4.24
CA ALA A 33 5.72 2.38 3.30
C ALA A 33 6.10 3.87 3.42
N ALA A 34 6.20 4.40 4.64
CA ALA A 34 6.57 5.80 4.87
C ALA A 34 7.99 6.13 4.38
N ALA A 35 8.96 5.24 4.60
CA ALA A 35 10.33 5.40 4.10
C ALA A 35 10.42 5.46 2.56
N ARG A 36 9.37 5.02 1.86
CA ARG A 36 9.26 5.01 0.39
C ARG A 36 8.30 6.05 -0.16
N LEU A 37 7.77 6.92 0.71
CA LEU A 37 6.79 7.94 0.34
C LEU A 37 5.54 7.36 -0.33
N TRP A 38 5.18 6.12 0.01
CA TRP A 38 3.89 5.55 -0.41
C TRP A 38 2.73 6.17 0.36
N VAL A 39 3.03 6.72 1.54
CA VAL A 39 2.14 7.51 2.38
C VAL A 39 2.87 8.78 2.78
N ASP A 40 2.12 9.86 2.97
CA ASP A 40 2.68 11.16 3.36
C ASP A 40 3.10 11.23 4.84
N GLY A 41 2.61 10.32 5.68
CA GLY A 41 2.98 10.26 7.08
C GLY A 41 2.29 9.13 7.85
N ILE A 42 2.86 8.79 9.00
CA ILE A 42 2.26 7.92 10.02
C ILE A 42 1.77 8.83 11.14
N ILE A 43 0.49 8.73 11.51
CA ILE A 43 -0.13 9.57 12.52
C ILE A 43 -0.71 8.73 13.66
N ALA A 44 -0.84 9.33 14.84
CA ALA A 44 -1.57 8.71 15.93
C ALA A 44 -3.06 8.58 15.55
N PRO A 45 -3.72 7.44 15.81
CA PRO A 45 -5.11 7.23 15.41
C PRO A 45 -6.08 8.32 15.90
N GLU A 46 -5.87 8.86 17.09
CA GLU A 46 -6.66 9.95 17.68
C GLU A 46 -6.51 11.28 16.94
N GLU A 47 -5.42 11.51 16.21
CA GLU A 47 -5.19 12.72 15.42
C GLU A 47 -5.88 12.70 14.05
N THR A 48 -6.44 11.57 13.63
CA THR A 48 -7.05 11.38 12.30
C THR A 48 -8.01 12.50 11.92
N ARG A 49 -8.92 12.91 12.83
CA ARG A 49 -9.88 14.00 12.57
C ARG A 49 -9.17 15.32 12.27
N LYS A 50 -8.15 15.65 13.06
CA LYS A 50 -7.41 16.91 12.93
C LYS A 50 -6.68 16.96 11.60
N VAL A 51 -5.97 15.89 11.24
CA VAL A 51 -5.21 15.79 9.98
C VAL A 51 -6.13 15.89 8.76
N ILE A 52 -7.25 15.16 8.76
CA ILE A 52 -8.24 15.24 7.67
C ILE A 52 -8.83 16.65 7.56
N SER A 53 -9.20 17.26 8.69
CA SER A 53 -9.76 18.62 8.70
C SER A 53 -8.80 19.65 8.12
N MET A 54 -7.53 19.60 8.53
CA MET A 54 -6.49 20.48 8.00
C MET A 54 -6.25 20.25 6.50
N GLY A 55 -6.26 18.99 6.05
CA GLY A 55 -6.11 18.68 4.63
C GLY A 55 -7.25 19.23 3.77
N ILE A 56 -8.50 19.15 4.25
CA ILE A 56 -9.66 19.73 3.57
C ILE A 56 -9.57 21.26 3.54
N GLU A 57 -9.22 21.88 4.67
CA GLU A 57 -9.04 23.34 4.75
C GLU A 57 -7.99 23.81 3.75
N ALA A 58 -6.83 23.16 3.70
CA ALA A 58 -5.77 23.47 2.74
C ALA A 58 -6.22 23.26 1.28
N ALA A 59 -7.02 22.23 1.00
CA ALA A 59 -7.54 21.96 -0.35
C ALA A 59 -8.57 23.02 -0.81
N ASN A 60 -9.33 23.60 0.12
CA ASN A 60 -10.37 24.60 -0.18
C ASN A 60 -9.82 25.94 -0.68
N GLU A 61 -8.53 26.22 -0.48
CA GLU A 61 -7.85 27.39 -1.05
C GLU A 61 -7.82 27.36 -2.60
N LYS A 62 -8.16 26.22 -3.22
CA LYS A 62 -8.35 26.09 -4.67
C LYS A 62 -9.82 25.80 -4.99
N PRO A 63 -10.59 26.76 -5.53
CA PRO A 63 -11.98 26.54 -5.93
C PRO A 63 -12.12 25.39 -6.94
N ILE A 64 -13.14 24.55 -6.75
CA ILE A 64 -13.50 23.48 -7.69
C ILE A 64 -14.35 24.08 -8.82
N LEU A 65 -13.69 24.47 -9.90
CA LEU A 65 -14.34 25.10 -11.06
C LEU A 65 -14.63 24.11 -12.18
N ASP A 66 -13.82 23.06 -12.28
CA ASP A 66 -13.91 22.08 -13.34
C ASP A 66 -14.93 20.99 -13.01
N ARG A 67 -15.72 20.60 -14.01
CA ARG A 67 -16.62 19.46 -13.90
C ARG A 67 -15.81 18.16 -13.80
N TYR A 68 -16.17 17.29 -12.87
CA TYR A 68 -15.62 15.93 -12.79
C TYR A 68 -15.93 15.14 -14.08
N ASN A 69 -14.89 14.59 -14.71
CA ASN A 69 -14.98 13.81 -15.94
C ASN A 69 -14.34 12.43 -15.73
N VAL A 70 -15.13 11.37 -15.93
CA VAL A 70 -14.75 9.98 -15.68
C VAL A 70 -14.00 9.32 -16.85
N GLY A 71 -13.91 9.98 -18.00
CA GLY A 71 -13.36 9.38 -19.22
C GLY A 71 -14.29 8.31 -19.82
N VAL A 72 -13.73 7.39 -20.59
CA VAL A 72 -14.47 6.27 -21.20
C VAL A 72 -14.57 5.12 -20.19
N ILE A 73 -15.80 4.71 -19.89
CA ILE A 73 -16.05 3.53 -19.05
C ILE A 73 -16.04 2.30 -19.96
N GLN A 74 -15.11 1.38 -19.73
CA GLN A 74 -15.10 0.08 -20.41
C GLN A 74 -16.14 -0.84 -19.76
N VAL A 75 -17.12 -1.30 -20.55
CA VAL A 75 -18.14 -2.28 -20.18
C VAL A 75 -17.90 -3.62 -20.86
#